data_AF-A0A3N1PVF7-F1
#
_entry.id   AF-A0A3N1PVF7-F1
#
_cell.length_a   1.000
_cell.length_b   1.000
_cell.length_c   1.000
_cell.angle_alpha   90.00
_cell.angle_beta   90.00
_cell.angle_gamma   90.00
#
_symmetry.space_group_name_H-M   'P 1'
#
loop_
_entity.id
_entity.type
_entity.pdbx_description
1 polymer ?
#
loop_
_entity_poly.entity_id
_entity_poly.type
_entity_poly.pdbx_seq_one_letter_code
_entity_poly.pdbx_strand_id
1 'polypeptide(L)' 'MQKPPLSLWVLDLLGSMLLALGIADHFGDKSLVPAALQFPGYGIVLMVLGAALVLPYIVWLIRRQRAAK' A
#
# COMPACT_ATOMS: atom_id res chain seq x y z
N MET A 1 -19.22 10.25 13.94
CA MET A 1 -18.03 9.61 13.32
C MET A 1 -17.49 10.55 12.25
N GLN A 2 -16.34 11.19 12.47
CA GLN A 2 -15.68 11.96 11.40
C GLN A 2 -15.09 10.96 10.41
N LYS A 3 -15.52 11.03 9.16
CA LYS A 3 -15.05 10.14 8.09
C LYS A 3 -13.61 10.52 7.74
N PRO A 4 -12.73 9.55 7.45
CA PRO A 4 -11.41 9.84 6.91
C PRO A 4 -11.53 10.70 5.65
N PRO A 5 -10.57 11.61 5.40
CA PRO A 5 -10.46 12.31 4.13
C PRO A 5 -10.44 11.30 2.98
N LEU A 6 -11.18 11.58 1.90
CA LEU A 6 -11.24 10.71 0.73
C LEU A 6 -9.84 10.41 0.17
N SER A 7 -8.95 11.41 0.21
CA SER A 7 -7.55 11.27 -0.23
C SER A 7 -6.77 10.19 0.53
N LEU A 8 -6.97 10.07 1.85
CA LEU A 8 -6.30 9.02 2.63
C LEU A 8 -6.86 7.63 2.32
N TRP A 9 -8.16 7.55 2.05
CA TRP A 9 -8.79 6.30 1.64
C TRP A 9 -8.30 5.82 0.28
N VAL A 10 -8.20 6.73 -0.69
CA VAL A 10 -7.66 6.41 -2.02
C VAL A 10 -6.20 5.99 -1.92
N LEU A 11 -5.41 6.67 -1.09
CA LEU A 11 -4.00 6.33 -0.89
C LEU A 11 -3.81 4.97 -0.23
N ASP A 12 -4.64 4.65 0.78
CA ASP A 12 -4.65 3.35 1.45
C ASP A 12 -5.02 2.22 0.50
N LEU A 13 -6.04 2.44 -0.35
CA LEU A 13 -6.48 1.47 -1.35
C LEU A 13 -5.40 1.22 -2.40
N LEU A 14 -4.79 2.29 -2.94
CA LEU A 14 -3.68 2.17 -3.90
C LEU A 14 -2.47 1.49 -3.25
N GLY A 15 -2.09 1.89 -2.04
CA GLY A 15 -0.98 1.29 -1.31
C GLY A 15 -1.21 -0.20 -1.04
N SER A 16 -2.42 -0.59 -0.66
CA SER A 16 -2.80 -1.98 -0.46
C SER A 16 -2.75 -2.79 -1.76
N MET A 17 -3.19 -2.21 -2.88
CA MET A 17 -3.07 -2.87 -4.20
C MET A 17 -1.61 -3.06 -4.61
N LEU A 18 -0.75 -2.06 -4.41
CA LEU A 18 0.68 -2.16 -4.69
C LEU A 18 1.36 -3.21 -3.80
N LEU A 19 1.01 -3.24 -2.51
CA LEU A 19 1.55 -4.20 -1.56
C LEU A 19 1.11 -5.62 -1.91
N ALA A 20 -0.16 -5.82 -2.23
CA ALA A 20 -0.70 -7.10 -2.67
C ALA A 20 -0.03 -7.57 -3.97
N LEU A 21 0.19 -6.66 -4.93
CA LEU A 21 0.87 -6.96 -6.18
C LEU A 21 2.35 -7.31 -5.94
N GLY A 22 3.05 -6.57 -5.09
CA GLY A 22 4.43 -6.86 -4.71
C GLY A 22 4.55 -8.22 -4.02
N ILE A 23 3.64 -8.55 -3.10
CA ILE A 23 3.57 -9.87 -2.44
C ILE A 23 3.29 -10.97 -3.45
N ALA A 24 2.27 -10.80 -4.30
CA ALA A 24 1.90 -11.78 -5.30
C ALA A 24 3.04 -12.05 -6.28
N ASP A 25 3.85 -11.04 -6.60
CA ASP A 25 4.98 -11.20 -7.48
C ASP A 25 6.23 -11.77 -6.79
N HIS A 26 6.54 -11.34 -5.57
CA HIS A 26 7.73 -11.81 -4.86
C HIS A 26 7.59 -13.26 -4.38
N PHE A 27 6.37 -13.68 -4.03
CA PHE A 27 6.07 -15.01 -3.49
C PHE A 27 5.30 -15.92 -4.46
N GLY A 28 4.80 -15.39 -5.58
CA GLY A 28 4.06 -16.17 -6.57
C GLY A 28 4.94 -16.59 -7.74
N ASP A 29 4.66 -17.78 -8.29
CA ASP A 29 5.36 -18.30 -9.47
C ASP A 29 5.01 -17.56 -10.77
N LYS A 30 4.01 -16.68 -10.75
CA LYS A 30 3.54 -15.93 -11.92
C LYS A 30 3.49 -14.44 -11.62
N SER A 31 4.34 -13.68 -12.30
CA SER A 31 4.26 -12.23 -12.29
C SER A 31 2.98 -11.74 -12.95
N LEU A 32 2.19 -10.97 -12.20
CA LEU A 32 1.00 -10.27 -12.69
C LEU A 32 1.37 -9.00 -13.49
N VAL A 33 2.60 -8.51 -13.34
CA VAL A 33 3.11 -7.34 -14.04
C VAL A 33 3.78 -7.77 -15.36
N PRO A 34 3.51 -7.12 -16.50
CA PRO A 34 4.17 -7.41 -17.77
C PRO A 34 5.70 -7.27 -17.68
N ALA A 35 6.44 -8.17 -18.33
CA ALA A 35 7.91 -8.19 -18.32
C ALA A 35 8.56 -6.86 -18.71
N ALA A 36 7.91 -6.06 -19.57
CA ALA A 36 8.41 -4.73 -19.98
C ALA A 36 8.46 -3.70 -18.84
N LEU A 37 7.68 -3.91 -17.77
CA LEU A 37 7.64 -3.04 -16.59
C LEU A 37 8.44 -3.61 -15.42
N GLN A 38 8.98 -4.82 -15.57
CA GLN A 38 9.77 -5.48 -14.56
C GLN A 38 11.23 -5.01 -14.64
N PHE A 39 11.85 -4.90 -13.47
CA PHE A 39 13.27 -4.63 -13.32
C PHE A 39 13.80 -5.42 -12.12
N PRO A 40 15.13 -5.55 -11.96
CA PRO A 40 15.71 -6.28 -10.84
C PRO A 40 15.21 -5.74 -9.50
N GLY A 41 14.56 -6.59 -8.70
CA GLY A 41 14.03 -6.22 -7.38
C GLY A 41 12.69 -5.48 -7.38
N TYR A 42 11.97 -5.44 -8.50
CA TYR A 42 10.72 -4.67 -8.59
C TYR A 42 9.63 -5.12 -7.60
N GLY A 43 9.51 -6.43 -7.31
CA GLY A 43 8.54 -6.92 -6.32
C GLY A 43 8.77 -6.34 -4.92
N ILE A 44 10.04 -6.23 -4.50
CA ILE A 44 10.41 -5.58 -3.23
C ILE A 44 10.08 -4.08 -3.27
N VAL A 45 10.35 -3.42 -4.39
CA VAL A 45 10.02 -2.00 -4.58
C VAL A 45 8.51 -1.76 -4.49
N LEU A 46 7.69 -2.62 -5.11
CA LEU A 46 6.23 -2.57 -5.01
C LEU A 46 5.73 -2.76 -3.58
N MET A 47 6.32 -3.70 -2.83
CA MET A 47 6.00 -3.90 -1.41
C MET A 47 6.34 -2.65 -0.58
N VAL A 48 7.54 -2.10 -0.74
CA VAL A 48 8.00 -0.93 0.03
C VAL A 48 7.16 0.30 -0.30
N LEU A 49 6.88 0.55 -1.58
CA LEU A 49 5.99 1.64 -2.01
C LEU A 49 4.58 1.43 -1.46
N GLY A 50 4.02 0.23 -1.59
CA GLY A 50 2.68 -0.09 -1.07
C GLY A 50 2.57 0.17 0.44
N ALA A 51 3.56 -0.29 1.22
CA ALA A 51 3.63 -0.05 2.65
C ALA A 51 3.76 1.45 2.98
N ALA A 52 4.58 2.18 2.23
CA ALA A 52 4.75 3.61 2.38
C ALA A 52 3.46 4.40 2.09
N LEU A 53 2.65 3.96 1.13
CA LEU A 53 1.35 4.58 0.79
C LEU A 53 0.26 4.29 1.83
N VAL A 54 0.30 3.13 2.50
CA VAL A 54 -0.64 2.77 3.58
C VAL A 54 -0.34 3.53 4.89
N LEU A 55 0.94 3.83 5.15
CA LEU A 55 1.39 4.46 6.40
C LEU A 55 0.63 5.74 6.81
N PRO A 56 0.37 6.72 5.92
CA PRO A 56 -0.38 7.93 6.27
C PRO A 56 -1.77 7.65 6.83
N TYR A 57 -2.48 6.64 6.31
CA TYR A 57 -3.80 6.25 6.81
C TYR A 57 -3.70 5.66 8.22
N ILE A 58 -2.73 4.77 8.45
CA ILE A 58 -2.45 4.21 9.79
C ILE A 58 -2.12 5.32 10.79
N VAL A 59 -1.25 6.27 10.42
CA VAL A 59 -0.89 7.41 11.27
C VAL A 59 -2.11 8.26 11.60
N TRP A 60 -2.96 8.56 10.62
CA TRP A 60 -4.21 9.29 10.85
C TRP A 60 -5.14 8.55 11.82
N LEU A 61 -5.30 7.24 11.64
CA LEU A 61 -6.12 6.40 12.50
C LEU A 61 -5.62 6.40 13.95
N ILE A 62 -4.32 6.23 14.16
CA ILE A 62 -3.70 6.25 15.50
C ILE A 62 -3.88 7.62 16.16
N ARG A 63 -3.61 8.71 15.44
CA ARG A 63 -3.79 10.08 15.96
C ARG A 63 -5.24 10.33 16.35
N ARG A 64 -6.19 9.82 15.56
CA ARG A 64 -7.62 9.94 15.83
C ARG A 64 -8.04 9.14 17.06
N GLN A 65 -7.59 7.90 17.20
CA GLN A 65 -7.87 7.06 18.36
C GLN A 65 -7.32 7.69 19.65
N ARG A 66 -6.13 8.28 19.60
CA ARG A 66 -5.57 9.04 20.74
C ARG A 66 -6.35 10.29 21.08
N ALA A 67 -6.87 11.02 20.10
CA ALA A 67 -7.66 12.24 20.31
C ALA A 67 -9.12 11.98 20.73
N ALA A 68 -9.61 10.75 20.57
CA ALA A 68 -10.94 10.32 20.99
C ALA A 68 -10.96 9.71 22.40
N LYS A 69 -9.77 9.51 22.99
CA LYS A 69 -9.56 9.09 24.38
C LYS A 69 -9.38 10.31 25.27
#